data_AF-A0A7L4NRT8-F1
#
_entry.id   AF-A0A7L4NRT8-F1
#
_cell.length_a   1.000
_cell.length_b   1.000
_cell.length_c   1.000
_cell.angle_alpha   90.00
_cell.angle_beta   90.00
_cell.angle_gamma   90.00
#
_symmetry.space_group_name_H-M   'P 1'
#
loop_
_entity.id
_entity.type
_entity.pdbx_description
1 polymer ?
#
loop_
_entity_poly.entity_id
_entity_poly.type
_entity_poly.pdbx_seq_one_letter_code
_entity_poly.pdbx_strand_id
1 'polypeptide(L)'
;SFIEICQKLPETNIGTLVTAIIAMVSIFIVKELNHKFAAKLPMPIPIELITIIVSTGISYGVNLNAKYGISVVGNIPSGLKAPMAPNINYFGQVVGNAFAIAVVGYAICISLGKIFALKHGYQVDSNQELIALGFCNFLGGFFQCFAISCSMSRSLVQESTGG
;
A
#
# COMPACT_ATOMS: atom_id res chain seq x y z
N SER A 1 22.22 -6.81 0.71
CA SER A 1 23.05 -5.68 0.23
C SER A 1 23.00 -5.56 -1.30
N PHE A 2 23.15 -4.37 -1.88
CA PHE A 2 23.08 -4.13 -3.34
C PHE A 2 23.94 -5.11 -4.19
N ILE A 3 25.10 -5.50 -3.66
CA ILE A 3 25.99 -6.51 -4.26
C ILE A 3 25.31 -7.88 -4.42
N GLU A 4 24.50 -8.32 -3.44
CA GLU A 4 23.76 -9.59 -3.53
C GLU A 4 22.69 -9.56 -4.63
N ILE A 5 22.08 -8.38 -4.86
CA ILE A 5 21.14 -8.19 -5.97
C ILE A 5 21.87 -8.34 -7.31
N CYS A 6 23.04 -7.69 -7.44
CA CYS A 6 23.87 -7.80 -8.64
C CYS A 6 24.38 -9.23 -8.88
N GLN A 7 24.69 -9.98 -7.83
CA GLN A 7 25.12 -11.38 -7.92
C GLN A 7 23.98 -12.30 -8.36
N LYS A 8 22.74 -12.02 -7.95
CA LYS A 8 21.55 -12.81 -8.31
C LYS A 8 20.87 -12.40 -9.61
N LEU A 9 21.35 -11.36 -10.29
CA LEU A 9 20.81 -10.93 -11.59
C LEU A 9 20.69 -12.09 -12.61
N PRO A 10 21.70 -12.98 -12.76
CA PRO A 10 21.65 -14.10 -13.69
C PRO A 10 20.56 -15.15 -13.37
N GLU A 11 20.10 -15.21 -12.11
CA GLU A 11 19.09 -16.17 -11.64
C GLU A 11 17.65 -15.66 -11.86
N THR A 12 17.49 -14.53 -12.56
CA THR A 12 16.18 -13.90 -12.77
C THR A 12 15.27 -14.74 -13.68
N ASN A 13 14.02 -14.95 -13.24
CA ASN A 13 12.99 -15.54 -14.09
C ASN A 13 12.57 -14.54 -15.19
N ILE A 14 12.86 -14.88 -16.46
CA ILE A 14 12.57 -14.05 -17.63
C ILE A 14 11.07 -13.76 -17.76
N GLY A 15 10.21 -14.73 -17.46
CA GLY A 15 8.75 -14.54 -17.49
C GLY A 15 8.27 -13.49 -16.47
N THR A 16 8.86 -13.48 -15.28
CA THR A 16 8.55 -12.48 -14.25
C THR A 16 9.03 -11.09 -14.67
N LEU A 17 10.21 -11.01 -15.29
CA LEU A 17 10.74 -9.74 -15.82
C LEU A 17 9.83 -9.16 -16.91
N VAL A 18 9.44 -9.98 -17.90
CA VAL A 18 8.58 -9.54 -19.01
C VAL A 18 7.21 -9.13 -18.51
N THR A 19 6.59 -9.91 -17.61
CA THR A 19 5.28 -9.56 -17.05
C THR A 19 5.33 -8.29 -16.19
N ALA A 20 6.43 -8.05 -15.46
CA ALA A 20 6.64 -6.81 -14.71
C ALA A 20 6.77 -5.59 -15.65
N ILE A 21 7.51 -5.71 -16.75
CA ILE A 21 7.64 -4.64 -17.76
C ILE A 21 6.27 -4.35 -18.39
N ILE A 22 5.53 -5.38 -18.80
CA ILE A 22 4.18 -5.22 -19.38
C ILE A 22 3.25 -4.55 -18.36
N ALA A 23 3.25 -4.99 -17.10
CA ALA A 23 2.43 -4.40 -16.05
C ALA A 23 2.76 -2.91 -15.85
N MET A 24 4.05 -2.57 -15.78
CA MET A 24 4.51 -1.18 -15.64
C MET A 24 4.05 -0.29 -16.81
N VAL A 25 4.26 -0.75 -18.04
CA VAL A 25 3.81 -0.02 -19.26
C VAL A 25 2.29 0.10 -19.28
N SER A 26 1.55 -0.96 -18.94
CA SER A 26 0.09 -0.93 -18.90
C SER A 26 -0.45 0.06 -17.88
N ILE A 27 0.07 0.08 -16.65
CA ILE A 27 -0.35 1.02 -15.61
C ILE A 27 -0.04 2.45 -16.04
N PHE A 28 1.14 2.68 -16.63
CA PHE A 28 1.53 3.99 -17.14
C PHE A 28 0.56 4.49 -18.23
N ILE A 29 0.28 3.67 -19.24
CA ILE A 29 -0.66 4.02 -20.32
C ILE A 29 -2.05 4.30 -19.75
N VAL A 30 -2.57 3.44 -18.88
CA VAL A 30 -3.93 3.61 -18.34
C VAL A 30 -4.00 4.86 -17.44
N LYS A 31 -2.94 5.18 -16.69
CA LYS A 31 -2.86 6.42 -15.90
C LYS A 31 -2.85 7.68 -16.78
N GLU A 32 -2.08 7.67 -17.87
CA GLU A 32 -2.04 8.78 -18.84
C GLU A 32 -3.39 8.96 -19.54
N LEU A 33 -4.03 7.87 -19.95
CA LEU A 33 -5.37 7.91 -20.51
C LEU A 33 -6.37 8.48 -19.51
N ASN A 34 -6.32 8.02 -18.25
CA ASN A 34 -7.19 8.55 -17.20
C ASN A 34 -7.03 10.04 -17.02
N HIS A 35 -5.79 10.53 -16.96
CA HIS A 35 -5.53 11.96 -16.80
C HIS A 35 -6.12 12.77 -17.96
N LYS A 36 -6.05 12.25 -19.20
CA LYS A 36 -6.67 12.90 -20.37
C LYS A 36 -8.20 12.88 -20.34
N PHE A 37 -8.81 11.82 -19.82
CA PHE A 37 -10.27 11.67 -19.74
C PHE A 37 -10.87 12.19 -18.42
N ALA A 38 -10.05 12.50 -17.43
CA ALA A 38 -10.47 13.00 -16.12
C ALA A 38 -11.31 14.28 -16.22
N ALA A 39 -11.03 15.13 -17.21
CA ALA A 39 -11.78 16.37 -17.44
C ALA A 39 -13.25 16.15 -17.87
N LYS A 40 -13.63 14.94 -18.30
CA LYS A 40 -14.99 14.62 -18.78
C LYS A 40 -15.79 13.76 -17.80
N LEU A 41 -15.19 13.31 -16.71
CA LEU A 41 -15.82 12.35 -15.80
C LEU A 41 -16.08 12.99 -14.43
N PRO A 42 -17.28 12.81 -13.86
CA PRO A 42 -17.64 13.39 -12.57
C PRO A 42 -16.98 12.68 -11.37
N MET A 43 -16.37 11.50 -11.58
CA MET A 43 -15.75 10.69 -10.52
C MET A 43 -14.46 10.03 -11.04
N PRO A 44 -13.40 9.93 -10.22
CA PRO A 44 -12.18 9.19 -10.57
C PRO A 44 -12.49 7.70 -10.82
N ILE A 45 -12.06 7.18 -11.96
CA ILE A 45 -12.22 5.75 -12.30
C ILE A 45 -11.26 4.91 -11.44
N PRO A 46 -11.71 3.79 -10.82
CA PRO A 46 -10.87 2.90 -10.03
C PRO A 46 -9.97 2.02 -10.91
N ILE A 47 -9.03 2.64 -11.62
CA ILE A 47 -8.18 1.96 -12.60
C ILE A 47 -7.30 0.88 -12.00
N GLU A 48 -6.71 1.14 -10.83
CA GLU A 48 -5.87 0.17 -10.14
C GLU A 48 -6.64 -1.15 -9.92
N LEU A 49 -7.92 -1.06 -9.56
CA LEU A 49 -8.79 -2.22 -9.39
C LEU A 49 -9.03 -2.96 -10.72
N ILE A 50 -9.35 -2.24 -11.80
CA ILE A 50 -9.58 -2.84 -13.12
C ILE A 50 -8.31 -3.55 -13.60
N THR A 51 -7.14 -2.93 -13.45
CA THR A 51 -5.85 -3.53 -13.82
C THR A 51 -5.58 -4.81 -13.04
N ILE A 52 -5.86 -4.84 -11.73
CA ILE A 52 -5.69 -6.05 -10.91
C ILE A 52 -6.63 -7.18 -11.38
N ILE A 53 -7.90 -6.87 -11.66
CA ILE A 53 -8.89 -7.84 -12.14
C ILE A 53 -8.46 -8.44 -13.48
N VAL A 54 -8.10 -7.60 -14.45
CA VAL A 54 -7.66 -8.05 -15.78
C VAL A 54 -6.36 -8.85 -15.69
N SER A 55 -5.38 -8.37 -14.92
CA SER A 55 -4.11 -9.06 -14.72
C SER A 55 -4.29 -10.44 -14.08
N THR A 56 -5.17 -10.54 -13.08
CA THR A 56 -5.49 -11.81 -12.41
C THR A 56 -6.22 -12.77 -13.37
N GLY A 57 -7.16 -12.26 -14.17
CA GLY A 57 -7.85 -13.04 -15.20
C GLY A 57 -6.90 -13.60 -16.26
N ILE A 58 -5.96 -12.78 -16.75
CA ILE A 58 -4.91 -13.22 -17.69
C ILE A 58 -4.00 -14.26 -17.03
N SER A 59 -3.58 -14.02 -15.79
CA SER A 59 -2.71 -14.95 -15.05
C SER A 59 -3.35 -16.33 -14.87
N TYR A 60 -4.65 -16.35 -14.56
CA TYR A 60 -5.44 -17.57 -14.43
C TYR A 60 -5.64 -18.28 -15.79
N GLY A 61 -6.06 -17.54 -16.83
CA GLY A 61 -6.33 -18.12 -18.15
C GLY A 61 -5.10 -18.69 -18.85
N VAL A 62 -3.94 -18.04 -18.70
CA VAL A 62 -2.67 -18.45 -19.33
C VAL A 62 -1.90 -19.45 -18.46
N ASN A 63 -2.31 -19.67 -17.21
CA ASN A 63 -1.60 -20.49 -16.22
C ASN A 63 -0.11 -20.08 -16.10
N LEU A 64 0.13 -18.78 -15.85
CA LEU A 64 1.48 -18.19 -15.82
C LEU A 64 2.43 -18.89 -14.84
N ASN A 65 1.90 -19.38 -13.71
CA ASN A 65 2.68 -20.10 -12.72
C ASN A 65 3.18 -21.45 -13.26
N ALA A 66 2.28 -22.30 -13.78
CA ALA A 66 2.64 -23.63 -14.25
C ALA A 66 3.50 -23.61 -15.52
N LYS A 67 3.24 -22.67 -16.44
CA LYS A 67 3.89 -22.63 -17.75
C LYS A 67 5.20 -21.84 -17.78
N TYR A 68 5.32 -20.80 -16.95
CA TYR A 68 6.48 -19.90 -16.96
C TYR A 68 7.18 -19.78 -15.60
N GLY A 69 6.75 -20.54 -14.58
CA GLY A 69 7.35 -20.53 -13.25
C GLY A 69 7.21 -19.18 -12.54
N ILE A 70 6.23 -18.35 -12.93
CA ILE A 70 6.03 -17.01 -12.37
C ILE A 70 5.38 -17.14 -11.00
N SER A 71 5.95 -16.51 -9.98
CA SER A 71 5.38 -16.51 -8.63
C SER A 71 4.04 -15.76 -8.62
N VAL A 72 3.00 -16.42 -8.14
CA VAL A 72 1.65 -15.85 -7.97
C VAL A 72 1.33 -15.71 -6.48
N VAL A 73 0.36 -14.84 -6.16
CA VAL A 73 -0.05 -14.54 -4.76
C VAL A 73 -0.51 -15.79 -4.01
N GLY A 74 -1.01 -16.80 -4.72
CA GLY A 74 -1.45 -18.06 -4.12
C GLY A 74 -2.78 -17.93 -3.38
N ASN A 75 -2.97 -18.77 -2.36
CA ASN A 75 -4.22 -18.80 -1.61
C ASN A 75 -4.22 -17.75 -0.48
N ILE A 76 -5.21 -16.86 -0.50
CA ILE A 76 -5.42 -15.87 0.56
C ILE A 76 -6.41 -16.46 1.56
N PRO A 77 -6.07 -16.56 2.86
CA PRO A 77 -6.99 -17.08 3.86
C PRO A 77 -8.24 -16.21 3.94
N SER A 78 -9.41 -16.84 3.85
CA SER A 78 -10.69 -16.17 3.97
C SER A 78 -11.06 -15.93 5.44
N GLY A 79 -11.66 -14.77 5.73
CA GLY A 79 -12.17 -14.43 7.05
C GLY A 79 -11.20 -13.63 7.93
N LEU A 80 -11.69 -13.22 9.10
CA LEU A 80 -10.91 -12.50 10.10
C LEU A 80 -10.05 -13.48 10.88
N LYS A 81 -8.79 -13.10 11.14
CA LYS A 81 -7.98 -13.82 12.12
C LYS A 81 -8.44 -13.48 13.53
N ALA A 82 -8.45 -14.48 14.40
CA ALA A 82 -8.82 -14.29 15.80
C ALA A 82 -7.81 -13.34 16.48
N PRO A 83 -8.27 -12.49 17.42
CA PRO A 83 -7.38 -11.64 18.20
C PRO A 83 -6.32 -12.46 18.94
N MET A 84 -5.06 -12.03 18.88
CA MET A 84 -3.93 -12.66 19.54
C MET A 84 -3.14 -11.61 20.31
N ALA A 85 -2.81 -11.91 21.57
CA ALA A 85 -1.97 -11.02 22.37
C ALA A 85 -0.53 -10.96 21.78
N PRO A 86 0.09 -9.75 21.73
CA PRO A 86 1.45 -9.61 21.24
C PRO A 86 2.45 -10.29 22.19
N ASN A 87 3.44 -10.97 21.63
CA ASN A 87 4.45 -11.68 22.41
C ASN A 87 5.50 -10.69 22.96
N ILE A 88 5.51 -10.54 24.29
CA ILE A 88 6.35 -9.58 25.02
C ILE A 88 7.85 -9.89 24.87
N ASN A 89 8.23 -11.14 24.59
CA ASN A 89 9.64 -11.53 24.46
C ASN A 89 10.35 -10.81 23.30
N TYR A 90 9.62 -10.37 22.27
CA TYR A 90 10.19 -9.64 21.14
C TYR A 90 10.32 -8.13 21.38
N PHE A 91 9.67 -7.57 22.42
CA PHE A 91 9.61 -6.11 22.61
C PHE A 91 11.00 -5.49 22.71
N GLY A 92 11.90 -6.09 23.48
CA GLY A 92 13.28 -5.62 23.61
C GLY A 92 14.06 -5.62 22.29
N GLN A 93 13.74 -6.52 21.37
CA GLN A 93 14.42 -6.63 20.06
C GLN A 93 13.88 -5.63 19.04
N VAL A 94 12.59 -5.28 19.13
CA VAL A 94 11.92 -4.44 18.13
C VAL A 94 11.73 -2.99 18.56
N VAL A 95 11.94 -2.65 19.83
CA VAL A 95 11.65 -1.31 20.39
C VAL A 95 12.31 -0.17 19.60
N GLY A 96 13.57 -0.32 19.17
CA GLY A 96 14.27 0.70 18.38
C GLY A 96 13.65 0.91 17.00
N ASN A 97 13.36 -0.18 16.30
CA ASN A 97 12.69 -0.13 14.99
C ASN A 97 11.25 0.39 15.11
N ALA A 98 10.53 -0.03 16.15
CA ALA A 98 9.17 0.42 16.42
C ALA A 98 9.12 1.93 16.69
N PHE A 99 10.08 2.47 17.45
CA PHE A 99 10.19 3.91 17.68
C PHE A 99 10.42 4.67 16.38
N ALA A 100 11.34 4.20 15.52
CA ALA A 100 11.59 4.82 14.22
C ALA A 100 10.33 4.82 13.33
N ILE A 101 9.62 3.68 13.26
CA ILE A 101 8.37 3.56 12.50
C ILE A 101 7.29 4.49 13.06
N ALA A 102 7.16 4.58 14.39
CA ALA A 102 6.17 5.47 15.03
C ALA A 102 6.44 6.94 14.72
N VAL A 103 7.70 7.38 14.81
CA VAL A 103 8.09 8.78 14.50
C VAL A 103 7.83 9.10 13.03
N VAL A 104 8.26 8.24 12.10
CA VAL A 104 8.05 8.46 10.66
C VAL A 104 6.56 8.40 10.31
N GLY A 105 5.83 7.41 10.84
CA GLY A 105 4.40 7.24 10.62
C GLY A 105 3.59 8.43 11.12
N TYR A 106 3.91 8.94 12.31
CA TYR A 106 3.28 10.14 12.86
C TYR A 106 3.65 11.40 12.07
N ALA A 107 4.92 11.57 11.70
CA ALA A 107 5.37 12.72 10.92
C ALA A 107 4.64 12.83 9.57
N ILE A 108 4.45 11.71 8.87
CA ILE A 108 3.68 11.68 7.61
C ILE A 108 2.21 12.01 7.87
N CYS A 109 1.62 11.44 8.94
CA CYS A 109 0.22 11.68 9.32
C CYS A 109 -0.06 13.16 9.60
N ILE A 110 0.72 13.77 10.50
CA ILE A 110 0.53 15.17 10.87
C ILE A 110 0.86 16.13 9.73
N SER A 111 1.83 15.79 8.88
CA SER A 111 2.17 16.59 7.69
C SER A 111 0.99 16.65 6.72
N LEU A 112 0.36 15.49 6.43
CA LEU A 112 -0.82 15.44 5.57
C LEU A 112 -2.01 16.17 6.20
N GLY A 113 -2.25 15.97 7.50
CA GLY A 113 -3.31 16.67 8.23
C GLY A 113 -3.15 18.19 8.15
N LYS A 114 -1.93 18.72 8.35
CA LYS A 114 -1.65 20.16 8.23
C LYS A 114 -1.82 20.70 6.81
N ILE A 115 -1.51 19.91 5.77
CA ILE A 115 -1.76 20.30 4.37
C ILE A 115 -3.25 20.55 4.15
N PHE A 116 -4.10 19.64 4.61
CA PHE A 116 -5.56 19.81 4.48
C PHE A 116 -6.10 20.91 5.39
N ALA A 117 -5.58 21.05 6.61
CA ALA A 117 -5.93 22.14 7.53
C ALA A 117 -5.68 23.51 6.90
N LEU A 118 -4.52 23.70 6.27
CA LEU A 118 -4.18 24.92 5.55
C LEU A 118 -5.07 25.12 4.31
N LYS A 119 -5.39 24.06 3.57
CA LYS A 119 -6.23 24.12 2.36
C LYS A 119 -7.68 24.52 2.67
N HIS A 120 -8.25 24.01 3.76
CA HIS A 120 -9.67 24.19 4.11
C HIS A 120 -9.91 25.15 5.28
N GLY A 121 -8.85 25.73 5.87
CA GLY A 121 -8.96 26.76 6.91
C GLY A 121 -9.37 26.26 8.29
N TYR A 122 -9.15 24.99 8.60
CA TYR A 122 -9.38 24.43 9.95
C TYR A 122 -8.07 24.22 10.72
N GLN A 123 -8.17 23.91 12.02
CA GLN A 123 -7.01 23.64 12.88
C GLN A 123 -6.88 22.14 13.15
N VAL A 124 -5.64 21.64 13.19
CA VAL A 124 -5.34 20.24 13.54
C VAL A 124 -4.56 20.21 14.84
N ASP A 125 -5.09 19.48 15.82
CA ASP A 125 -4.40 19.20 17.08
C ASP A 125 -3.42 18.03 16.91
N SER A 126 -2.13 18.35 16.99
CA SER A 126 -1.05 17.38 16.85
C SER A 126 -1.06 16.31 17.95
N ASN A 127 -1.42 16.67 19.18
CA ASN A 127 -1.46 15.69 20.29
C ASN A 127 -2.60 14.70 20.10
N GLN A 128 -3.76 15.19 19.66
CA GLN A 128 -4.91 14.34 19.38
C GLN A 128 -4.61 13.34 18.26
N GLU A 129 -3.96 13.78 17.17
CA GLU A 129 -3.55 12.91 16.07
C GLU A 129 -2.54 11.84 16.53
N LEU A 130 -1.59 12.20 17.41
CA LEU A 130 -0.62 11.25 17.96
C LEU A 130 -1.31 10.16 18.79
N ILE A 131 -2.23 10.56 19.68
CA ILE A 131 -2.97 9.64 20.53
C ILE A 131 -3.87 8.74 19.67
N ALA A 132 -4.58 9.31 18.70
CA ALA A 132 -5.43 8.55 17.79
C ALA A 132 -4.63 7.51 16.98
N LEU A 133 -3.50 7.91 16.39
CA LEU A 133 -2.64 7.00 15.63
C LEU A 133 -2.04 5.90 16.51
N GLY A 134 -1.61 6.24 17.72
CA GLY A 134 -1.09 5.30 18.70
C GLY A 134 -2.16 4.28 19.12
N PHE A 135 -3.38 4.75 19.39
CA PHE A 135 -4.51 3.90 19.78
C PHE A 135 -4.92 2.94 18.66
N CYS A 136 -5.01 3.42 17.43
CA CYS A 136 -5.30 2.59 16.25
C CYS A 136 -4.26 1.47 16.07
N ASN A 137 -2.97 1.80 16.19
CA ASN A 137 -1.89 0.81 16.08
C ASN A 137 -1.86 -0.16 17.27
N PHE A 138 -2.14 0.32 18.49
CA PHE A 138 -2.25 -0.51 19.68
C PHE A 138 -3.35 -1.57 19.53
N LEU A 139 -4.56 -1.15 19.14
CA LEU A 139 -5.66 -2.07 18.87
C LEU A 139 -5.36 -3.00 17.70
N GLY A 140 -4.82 -2.47 16.60
CA GLY A 140 -4.44 -3.25 15.42
C GLY A 140 -3.42 -4.35 15.73
N GLY A 141 -2.53 -4.14 16.69
CA GLY A 141 -1.57 -5.13 17.15
C GLY A 141 -2.21 -6.43 17.65
N PHE A 142 -3.38 -6.36 18.28
CA PHE A 142 -4.12 -7.56 18.73
C PHE A 142 -4.77 -8.32 17.57
N PHE A 143 -5.01 -7.67 16.43
CA PHE A 143 -5.59 -8.29 15.24
C PHE A 143 -4.52 -8.70 14.21
N GLN A 144 -3.25 -8.77 14.64
CA GLN A 144 -2.11 -9.15 13.80
C GLN A 144 -1.93 -8.19 12.60
N CYS A 145 -2.31 -6.92 12.76
CA CYS A 145 -2.07 -5.90 11.74
C CYS A 145 -0.62 -5.41 11.77
N PHE A 146 -0.12 -4.98 10.61
CA PHE A 146 1.11 -4.21 10.52
C PHE A 146 0.89 -2.78 11.02
N ALA A 147 1.98 -2.09 11.37
CA ALA A 147 1.92 -0.67 11.72
C ALA A 147 1.35 0.15 10.55
N ILE A 148 0.40 1.02 10.85
CA ILE A 148 -0.31 1.87 9.88
C ILE A 148 0.02 3.35 10.08
N SER A 149 -0.17 4.12 9.00
CA SER A 149 -0.18 5.59 8.97
C SER A 149 -1.26 6.04 7.97
N CYS A 150 -1.33 7.34 7.69
CA CYS A 150 -2.26 7.89 6.70
C CYS A 150 -1.91 7.42 5.27
N SER A 151 -2.91 7.44 4.38
CA SER A 151 -2.73 7.09 2.98
C SER A 151 -2.91 8.33 2.11
N MET A 152 -1.79 8.93 1.70
CA MET A 152 -1.80 10.15 0.88
C MET A 152 -2.64 9.99 -0.38
N SER A 153 -2.47 8.89 -1.14
CA SER A 153 -3.24 8.64 -2.37
C SER A 153 -4.74 8.58 -2.10
N ARG A 154 -5.18 7.83 -1.08
CA ARG A 154 -6.61 7.67 -0.76
C ARG A 154 -7.23 8.96 -0.22
N SER A 155 -6.53 9.67 0.66
CA SER A 155 -7.00 10.95 1.20
C SER A 155 -7.12 12.03 0.12
N LEU A 156 -6.19 12.08 -0.84
CA LEU A 156 -6.28 13.00 -1.99
C LEU A 156 -7.46 12.66 -2.90
N VAL A 157 -7.70 11.37 -3.15
CA VAL A 157 -8.89 10.95 -3.91
C VAL A 157 -10.16 11.39 -3.20
N GLN A 158 -10.29 11.13 -1.89
CA GLN A 158 -11.47 11.54 -1.12
C GLN A 158 -11.68 13.06 -1.13
N GLU A 159 -10.61 13.83 -0.91
CA GLU A 159 -10.66 15.30 -0.96
C GLU A 159 -11.05 15.81 -2.35
N SER A 160 -10.49 15.23 -3.42
CA SER A 160 -10.83 15.59 -4.80
C SER A 160 -12.27 15.28 -5.18
N THR A 161 -12.90 14.31 -4.50
CA THR A 161 -14.32 13.98 -4.67
C THR A 161 -15.26 14.82 -3.79
N GLY A 162 -14.71 15.75 -3.00
CA GLY A 162 -15.48 16.70 -2.18
C GLY A 162 -16.02 16.13 -0.86
N GLY A 163 -15.42 15.05 -0.35
CA GLY A 163 -15.74 14.49 0.97
C GLY A 163 -14.75 14.87 2.06
#